data_AF-A0A9D5EFL6-F1
#
_entry.id   AF-A0A9D5EFL6-F1
#
_cell.length_a   1.000
_cell.length_b   1.000
_cell.length_c   1.000
_cell.angle_alpha   90.00
_cell.angle_beta   90.00
_cell.angle_gamma   90.00
#
_symmetry.space_group_name_H-M   'P 1'
#
loop_
_entity.id
_entity.type
_entity.pdbx_description
1 polymer ?
#
loop_
_entity_poly.entity_id
_entity_poly.type
_entity_poly.pdbx_seq_one_letter_code
_entity_poly.pdbx_strand_id
1 'polypeptide(L)'
;MSQPRVRERRIVTRRVTVPGNLARGCADFNSGRFFECHESFEEIWQEEQGPLRNFYKGLIQIAAAFVHLSRGKYTGADRLLRTGLGYLEPYRPEGAMGFDVEAICRAAEDVHVRLMAAGPGAVGTLDLARRPHYVFDAGKLREEAVKWAAWGFNGEGGSRVMEITVAE
;
A
#
# COMPACT_ATOMS: atom_id res chain seq x y z
N MET A 1 20.87 -6.18 34.08
CA MET A 1 21.00 -5.26 32.93
C MET A 1 20.88 -6.09 31.66
N SER A 2 19.73 -6.10 30.99
CA SER A 2 19.56 -6.84 29.73
C SER A 2 20.18 -6.07 28.59
N GLN A 3 21.12 -6.69 27.88
CA GLN A 3 21.66 -6.11 26.64
C GLN A 3 20.56 -6.04 25.56
N PRO A 4 20.51 -4.97 24.75
CA PRO A 4 19.60 -4.91 23.62
C PRO A 4 20.02 -5.96 22.58
N ARG A 5 19.10 -6.85 22.20
CA ARG A 5 19.30 -7.77 21.07
C ARG A 5 19.32 -6.96 19.78
N VAL A 6 20.49 -6.83 19.17
CA VAL A 6 20.62 -6.41 17.78
C VAL A 6 19.95 -7.50 16.94
N ARG A 7 18.80 -7.19 16.30
CA ARG A 7 18.26 -8.06 15.24
C ARG A 7 19.22 -7.96 14.06
N GLU A 8 19.93 -9.05 13.80
CA GLU A 8 20.75 -9.19 12.59
C GLU A 8 19.82 -9.15 11.39
N ARG A 9 19.95 -8.11 10.54
CA ARG A 9 19.14 -7.98 9.32
C ARG A 9 19.57 -9.05 8.34
N ARG A 10 18.66 -9.97 8.01
CA ARG A 10 18.96 -11.00 7.03
C ARG A 10 18.64 -10.47 5.64
N ILE A 11 19.64 -10.51 4.75
CA ILE A 11 19.45 -10.15 3.36
C ILE A 11 18.95 -11.40 2.61
N VAL A 12 17.79 -11.29 1.97
CA VAL A 12 17.16 -12.40 1.21
C VAL A 12 16.84 -11.94 -0.20
N THR A 13 17.14 -12.79 -1.19
CA THR A 13 16.72 -12.58 -2.58
C THR A 13 15.32 -13.16 -2.79
N ARG A 14 14.39 -12.35 -3.31
CA ARG A 14 13.02 -12.76 -3.64
C ARG A 14 12.74 -12.59 -5.12
N ARG A 15 12.00 -13.55 -5.69
CA ARG A 15 11.48 -13.45 -7.07
C ARG A 15 10.07 -12.86 -7.02
N VAL A 16 9.87 -11.72 -7.66
CA VAL A 16 8.62 -10.95 -7.65
C VAL A 16 8.16 -10.61 -9.06
N THR A 17 6.87 -10.31 -9.19
CA THR A 17 6.31 -9.66 -10.38
C THR A 17 5.39 -8.55 -9.89
N VAL A 18 5.38 -7.40 -10.57
CA VAL A 18 4.47 -6.31 -10.18
C VAL A 18 3.00 -6.78 -10.14
N PRO A 19 2.44 -7.44 -11.17
CA PRO A 19 1.06 -7.94 -11.11
C PRO A 19 0.80 -8.89 -9.94
N GLY A 20 1.73 -9.81 -9.64
CA GLY A 20 1.59 -10.78 -8.56
C GLY A 20 1.59 -10.12 -7.18
N ASN A 21 2.49 -9.18 -6.97
CA ASN A 21 2.59 -8.39 -5.75
C ASN A 21 1.37 -7.50 -5.54
N LEU A 22 0.88 -6.83 -6.59
CA LEU A 22 -0.32 -5.99 -6.51
C LEU A 22 -1.58 -6.81 -6.20
N ALA A 23 -1.76 -7.96 -6.86
CA ALA A 23 -2.87 -8.88 -6.60
C ALA A 23 -2.83 -9.40 -5.15
N ARG A 24 -1.64 -9.78 -4.66
CA ARG A 24 -1.45 -10.24 -3.28
C ARG A 24 -1.76 -9.14 -2.27
N GLY A 25 -1.18 -7.95 -2.44
CA GLY A 25 -1.43 -6.82 -1.54
C GLY A 25 -2.90 -6.43 -1.50
N CYS A 26 -3.58 -6.44 -2.64
CA CYS A 26 -5.03 -6.27 -2.73
C CYS A 26 -5.80 -7.31 -1.89
N ALA A 27 -5.52 -8.60 -2.09
CA ALA A 27 -6.17 -9.68 -1.36
C ALA A 27 -5.89 -9.62 0.16
N ASP A 28 -4.66 -9.27 0.54
CA ASP A 28 -4.25 -9.11 1.93
C ASP A 28 -4.99 -7.95 2.61
N PHE A 29 -5.03 -6.77 1.99
CA PHE A 29 -5.77 -5.61 2.53
C PHE A 29 -7.26 -5.94 2.70
N ASN A 30 -7.86 -6.53 1.66
CA ASN A 30 -9.25 -6.92 1.67
C ASN A 30 -9.56 -8.03 2.69
N SER A 31 -8.55 -8.76 3.17
CA SER A 31 -8.67 -9.77 4.24
C SER A 31 -8.31 -9.24 5.63
N GLY A 32 -7.93 -7.96 5.77
CA GLY A 32 -7.48 -7.38 7.04
C GLY A 32 -6.01 -7.71 7.40
N ARG A 33 -5.26 -8.32 6.49
CA ARG A 33 -3.82 -8.59 6.61
C ARG A 33 -3.02 -7.36 6.17
N PHE A 34 -3.15 -6.28 6.95
CA PHE A 34 -2.64 -4.96 6.55
C PHE A 34 -1.12 -4.88 6.53
N PHE A 35 -0.43 -5.65 7.36
CA PHE A 35 1.03 -5.67 7.36
C PHE A 35 1.56 -6.42 6.12
N GLU A 36 0.97 -7.55 5.77
CA GLU A 36 1.32 -8.33 4.59
C GLU A 36 1.04 -7.56 3.29
N CYS A 37 -0.06 -6.78 3.28
CA CYS A 37 -0.33 -5.82 2.23
C CYS A 37 0.78 -4.75 2.11
N HIS A 38 1.20 -4.17 3.23
CA HIS A 38 2.29 -3.19 3.27
C HIS A 38 3.56 -3.76 2.63
N GLU A 39 3.98 -4.95 3.07
CA GLU A 39 5.19 -5.61 2.57
C GLU A 39 5.10 -5.85 1.05
N SER A 40 3.96 -6.38 0.57
CA SER A 40 3.78 -6.71 -0.84
C SER A 40 3.95 -5.49 -1.76
N PHE A 41 3.47 -4.32 -1.33
CA PHE A 41 3.64 -3.07 -2.06
C PHE A 41 5.03 -2.46 -1.85
N GLU A 42 5.61 -2.57 -0.65
CA GLU A 42 6.96 -2.06 -0.36
C GLU A 42 8.01 -2.72 -1.25
N GLU A 43 7.90 -4.03 -1.50
CA GLU A 43 8.79 -4.76 -2.42
C GLU A 43 8.86 -4.14 -3.83
N ILE A 44 7.76 -3.62 -4.34
CA ILE A 44 7.75 -2.91 -5.63
C ILE A 44 8.29 -1.48 -5.45
N TRP A 45 7.82 -0.79 -4.40
CA TRP A 45 8.16 0.61 -4.14
C TRP A 45 9.66 0.83 -3.96
N GLN A 46 10.38 -0.09 -3.33
CA GLN A 46 11.82 0.04 -3.12
C GLN A 46 12.58 0.18 -4.45
N GLU A 47 12.11 -0.53 -5.48
CA GLU A 47 12.73 -0.56 -6.81
C GLU A 47 12.18 0.51 -7.76
N GLU A 48 10.95 0.97 -7.54
CA GLU A 48 10.30 1.98 -8.39
C GLU A 48 10.93 3.38 -8.20
N GLN A 49 11.51 3.93 -9.27
CA GLN A 49 12.15 5.26 -9.26
C GLN A 49 11.37 6.32 -10.06
N GLY A 50 10.36 5.90 -10.82
CA GLY A 50 9.56 6.74 -11.68
C GLY A 50 8.35 7.38 -10.97
N PRO A 51 7.41 7.90 -11.77
CA PRO A 51 6.23 8.59 -11.26
C PRO A 51 5.39 7.74 -10.30
N LEU A 52 5.37 6.41 -10.45
CA LEU A 52 4.58 5.51 -9.58
C LEU A 52 5.15 5.35 -8.16
N ARG A 53 6.34 5.87 -7.87
CA ARG A 53 6.91 5.79 -6.52
C ARG A 53 5.99 6.43 -5.48
N ASN A 54 5.34 7.54 -5.81
CA ASN A 54 4.37 8.17 -4.91
C ASN A 54 3.06 7.38 -4.81
N PHE A 55 2.57 6.82 -5.91
CA PHE A 55 1.40 5.93 -5.91
C PHE A 55 1.57 4.77 -4.93
N TYR A 56 2.65 3.99 -5.05
CA TYR A 56 2.89 2.87 -4.14
C TYR A 56 3.08 3.35 -2.71
N LYS A 57 3.78 4.46 -2.50
CA LYS A 57 3.92 5.07 -1.16
C LYS A 57 2.58 5.43 -0.53
N GLY A 58 1.62 5.91 -1.33
CA GLY A 58 0.25 6.17 -0.93
C GLY A 58 -0.43 4.90 -0.41
N LEU A 59 -0.46 3.84 -1.22
CA LEU A 59 -1.06 2.55 -0.83
C LEU A 59 -0.40 1.94 0.41
N ILE A 60 0.94 1.98 0.49
CA ILE A 60 1.73 1.53 1.64
C ILE A 60 1.32 2.29 2.90
N GLN A 61 1.14 3.60 2.82
CA GLN A 61 0.74 4.41 3.98
C GLN A 61 -0.70 4.14 4.40
N ILE A 62 -1.63 3.89 3.47
CA ILE A 62 -2.97 3.45 3.81
C ILE A 62 -2.90 2.09 4.54
N ALA A 63 -2.19 1.10 4.01
CA ALA A 63 -1.99 -0.19 4.68
C ALA A 63 -1.38 -0.02 6.10
N ALA A 64 -0.33 0.78 6.23
CA ALA A 64 0.31 1.07 7.52
C ALA A 64 -0.63 1.80 8.49
N ALA A 65 -1.49 2.71 8.01
CA ALA A 65 -2.50 3.35 8.85
C ALA A 65 -3.44 2.31 9.46
N PHE A 66 -3.87 1.30 8.69
CA PHE A 66 -4.72 0.22 9.19
C PHE A 66 -3.99 -0.70 10.18
N VAL A 67 -2.68 -0.90 10.06
CA VAL A 67 -1.86 -1.55 11.11
C VAL A 67 -1.86 -0.72 12.41
N HIS A 68 -1.84 0.61 12.31
CA HIS A 68 -1.93 1.48 13.48
C HIS A 68 -3.34 1.44 14.11
N LEU A 69 -4.39 1.48 13.28
CA LEU A 69 -5.78 1.38 13.74
C LEU A 69 -6.03 0.07 14.48
N SER A 70 -5.57 -1.08 13.95
CA SER A 70 -5.74 -2.39 14.61
C SER A 70 -4.99 -2.50 15.95
N ARG A 71 -4.04 -1.60 16.20
CA ARG A 71 -3.29 -1.49 17.46
C ARG A 71 -3.78 -0.35 18.35
N GLY A 72 -4.88 0.32 17.99
CA GLY A 72 -5.42 1.46 18.73
C GLY A 72 -4.49 2.68 18.75
N LYS A 73 -3.65 2.86 17.72
CA LYS A 73 -2.66 3.95 17.66
C LYS A 73 -3.18 5.13 16.82
N TYR A 74 -3.96 6.01 17.45
CA TYR A 74 -4.58 7.19 16.81
C TYR A 74 -3.59 8.05 16.01
N THR A 75 -2.55 8.59 16.65
CA THR A 75 -1.64 9.57 16.03
C THR A 75 -0.93 9.01 14.80
N GLY A 76 -0.57 7.74 14.84
CA GLY A 76 0.04 7.07 13.69
C GLY A 76 -0.93 6.88 12.55
N ALA A 77 -2.17 6.46 12.85
CA ALA A 77 -3.22 6.28 11.86
C ALA A 77 -3.63 7.60 11.19
N ASP A 78 -3.87 8.66 11.96
CA ASP A 78 -4.23 9.99 11.44
C ASP A 78 -3.18 10.52 10.47
N ARG A 79 -1.91 10.52 10.90
CA ARG A 79 -0.80 10.99 10.08
C ARG A 79 -0.71 10.22 8.77
N LEU A 80 -0.76 8.89 8.82
CA LEU A 80 -0.57 8.03 7.66
C LEU A 80 -1.76 8.05 6.70
N LEU A 81 -3.00 8.17 7.19
CA LEU A 81 -4.17 8.41 6.34
C LEU A 81 -3.99 9.71 5.57
N ARG A 82 -3.71 10.83 6.26
CA ARG A 82 -3.54 12.13 5.61
C ARG A 82 -2.43 12.15 4.57
N THR A 83 -1.26 11.64 4.91
CA THR A 83 -0.13 11.65 3.96
C THR A 83 -0.34 10.65 2.84
N GLY A 84 -0.95 9.49 3.11
CA GLY A 84 -1.27 8.48 2.10
C GLY A 84 -2.26 9.01 1.06
N LEU A 85 -3.33 9.67 1.53
CA LEU A 85 -4.29 10.38 0.68
C LEU A 85 -3.59 11.43 -0.20
N GLY A 86 -2.73 12.26 0.39
CA GLY A 86 -1.98 13.27 -0.36
C GLY A 86 -1.05 12.71 -1.44
N TYR A 87 -0.49 11.51 -1.23
CA TYR A 87 0.30 10.83 -2.27
C TYR A 87 -0.55 10.25 -3.39
N LEU A 88 -1.80 9.87 -3.12
CA LEU A 88 -2.70 9.28 -4.10
C LEU A 88 -3.45 10.33 -4.94
N GLU A 89 -3.51 11.58 -4.49
CA GLU A 89 -4.23 12.66 -5.17
C GLU A 89 -3.90 12.82 -6.66
N PRO A 90 -2.63 12.76 -7.12
CA PRO A 90 -2.30 12.94 -8.54
C PRO A 90 -2.77 11.81 -9.46
N TYR A 91 -3.30 10.71 -8.90
CA TYR A 91 -3.79 9.55 -9.66
C TYR A 91 -5.32 9.46 -9.64
N ARG A 92 -6.01 10.43 -9.05
CA ARG A 92 -7.47 10.59 -9.19
C ARG A 92 -7.80 11.42 -10.44
N PRO A 93 -8.95 11.16 -11.09
CA PRO A 93 -9.83 10.00 -10.92
C PRO A 93 -9.41 8.78 -11.76
N GLU A 94 -8.42 8.90 -12.64
CA GLU A 94 -8.12 7.90 -13.68
C GLU A 94 -7.62 6.57 -13.13
N GLY A 95 -7.04 6.57 -11.93
CA GLY A 95 -6.42 5.41 -11.32
C GLY A 95 -4.99 5.17 -11.82
N ALA A 96 -4.38 4.12 -11.25
CA ALA A 96 -3.05 3.68 -11.64
C ALA A 96 -2.84 2.21 -11.27
N MET A 97 -2.09 1.52 -12.13
CA MET A 97 -1.69 0.12 -11.97
C MET A 97 -2.85 -0.82 -11.64
N GLY A 98 -3.99 -0.65 -12.32
CA GLY A 98 -5.19 -1.47 -12.17
C GLY A 98 -6.03 -1.13 -10.94
N PHE A 99 -5.66 -0.12 -10.14
CA PHE A 99 -6.43 0.29 -8.98
C PHE A 99 -7.33 1.48 -9.27
N ASP A 100 -8.57 1.39 -8.79
CA ASP A 100 -9.49 2.52 -8.68
C ASP A 100 -9.07 3.41 -7.50
N VAL A 101 -8.20 4.38 -7.80
CA VAL A 101 -7.68 5.30 -6.79
C VAL A 101 -8.80 6.15 -6.20
N GLU A 102 -9.73 6.63 -7.02
CA GLU A 102 -10.86 7.45 -6.57
C GLU A 102 -11.67 6.75 -5.48
N ALA A 103 -12.03 5.48 -5.71
CA ALA A 103 -12.77 4.67 -4.75
C ALA A 103 -11.96 4.41 -3.46
N ILE A 104 -10.66 4.11 -3.60
CA ILE A 104 -9.76 3.88 -2.47
C ILE A 104 -9.71 5.11 -1.58
N CYS A 105 -9.39 6.29 -2.13
CA CYS A 105 -9.21 7.44 -1.28
C CYS A 105 -10.55 8.03 -0.76
N ARG A 106 -11.69 7.87 -1.47
CA ARG A 106 -13.02 8.17 -0.87
C ARG A 106 -13.30 7.33 0.37
N ALA A 107 -13.03 6.02 0.29
CA ALA A 107 -13.25 5.13 1.42
C ALA A 107 -12.27 5.41 2.57
N ALA A 108 -11.01 5.76 2.25
CA ALA A 108 -10.02 6.14 3.27
C ALA A 108 -10.33 7.50 3.92
N GLU A 109 -10.92 8.44 3.19
CA GLU A 109 -11.45 9.71 3.72
C GLU A 109 -12.60 9.46 4.69
N ASP A 110 -13.55 8.56 4.39
CA ASP A 110 -14.61 8.15 5.34
C ASP A 110 -14.02 7.57 6.63
N VAL A 111 -12.99 6.72 6.52
CA VAL A 111 -12.29 6.18 7.68
C VAL A 111 -11.62 7.29 8.48
N HIS A 112 -11.00 8.26 7.81
CA HIS A 112 -10.35 9.39 8.46
C HIS A 112 -11.36 10.27 9.21
N VAL A 113 -12.52 10.55 8.61
CA VAL A 113 -13.63 11.26 9.28
C VAL A 113 -14.07 10.51 10.54
N ARG A 114 -14.27 9.19 10.47
CA ARG A 114 -14.63 8.36 11.63
C ARG A 114 -13.55 8.32 12.69
N LEU A 115 -12.28 8.27 12.29
CA LEU A 115 -11.14 8.34 13.20
C LEU A 115 -11.16 9.66 13.98
N MET A 116 -11.31 10.78 13.28
CA MET A 116 -11.37 12.12 13.89
C MET A 116 -12.56 12.25 14.84
N ALA A 117 -13.72 11.70 14.48
CA ALA A 117 -14.92 11.71 15.33
C ALA A 117 -14.75 10.88 16.62
N ALA A 118 -14.07 9.73 16.54
CA ALA A 118 -13.78 8.91 17.71
C ALA A 118 -12.72 9.54 18.62
N GLY A 119 -11.74 10.22 18.03
CA GLY A 119 -10.62 10.82 18.73
C GLY A 119 -9.67 9.79 19.38
N PRO A 120 -8.62 10.27 20.08
CA PRO A 120 -7.57 9.39 20.62
C PRO A 120 -8.07 8.37 21.64
N GLY A 121 -9.12 8.71 22.40
CA GLY A 121 -9.66 7.87 23.49
C GLY A 121 -10.52 6.69 23.01
N ALA A 122 -11.02 6.71 21.77
CA ALA A 122 -11.94 5.70 21.26
C ALA A 122 -11.49 5.09 19.92
N VAL A 123 -10.24 5.31 19.49
CA VAL A 123 -9.72 4.72 18.24
C VAL A 123 -9.87 3.19 18.18
N GLY A 124 -9.76 2.50 19.32
CA GLY A 124 -9.91 1.04 19.41
C GLY A 124 -11.34 0.55 19.13
N THR A 125 -12.34 1.43 19.09
CA THR A 125 -13.74 1.07 18.79
C THR A 125 -14.10 1.26 17.32
N LEU A 126 -13.18 1.71 16.46
CA LEU A 126 -13.44 1.84 15.04
C LEU A 126 -13.71 0.47 14.41
N ASP A 127 -14.82 0.37 13.68
CA ASP A 127 -15.11 -0.80 12.85
C ASP A 127 -14.19 -0.82 11.62
N LEU A 128 -13.19 -1.71 11.66
CA LEU A 128 -12.24 -1.95 10.56
C LEU A 128 -12.81 -2.91 9.49
N ALA A 129 -14.00 -3.48 9.68
CA ALA A 129 -14.72 -4.15 8.60
C ALA A 129 -15.13 -3.14 7.52
N ARG A 130 -15.43 -1.90 7.92
CA ARG A 130 -15.66 -0.74 7.04
C ARG A 130 -14.35 -0.09 6.56
N ARG A 131 -13.41 -0.90 6.09
CA ARG A 131 -12.17 -0.42 5.44
C ARG A 131 -12.42 -0.16 3.94
N PRO A 132 -11.50 0.53 3.23
CA PRO A 132 -11.50 0.52 1.77
C PRO A 132 -11.53 -0.91 1.24
N HIS A 133 -12.24 -1.13 0.14
CA HIS A 133 -12.17 -2.38 -0.59
C HIS A 133 -11.39 -2.14 -1.87
N TYR A 134 -10.24 -2.79 -2.01
CA TYR A 134 -9.41 -2.63 -3.19
C TYR A 134 -9.99 -3.48 -4.32
N VAL A 135 -10.20 -2.83 -5.46
CA VAL A 135 -10.49 -3.50 -6.72
C VAL A 135 -9.24 -3.42 -7.57
N PHE A 136 -8.77 -4.58 -8.02
CA PHE A 136 -7.58 -4.70 -8.85
C PHE A 136 -7.94 -5.30 -10.20
N ASP A 137 -7.76 -4.50 -11.25
CA ASP A 137 -7.99 -4.88 -12.63
C ASP A 137 -6.65 -5.12 -13.34
N ALA A 138 -6.27 -6.40 -13.42
CA ALA A 138 -5.04 -6.80 -14.10
C ALA A 138 -5.08 -6.51 -15.62
N GLY A 139 -6.27 -6.35 -16.21
CA GLY A 139 -6.44 -6.06 -17.64
C GLY A 139 -5.90 -4.68 -18.02
N LYS A 140 -5.89 -3.73 -17.10
CA LYS A 140 -5.37 -2.37 -17.31
C LYS A 140 -3.84 -2.27 -17.26
N LEU A 141 -3.18 -3.26 -16.64
CA LEU A 141 -1.75 -3.16 -16.32
C LEU A 141 -0.87 -2.96 -17.54
N ARG A 142 -1.19 -3.60 -18.67
CA ARG A 142 -0.33 -3.51 -19.85
C ARG A 142 -0.20 -2.07 -20.33
N GLU A 143 -1.32 -1.39 -20.52
CA GLU A 143 -1.35 -0.02 -21.02
C GLU A 143 -0.84 0.97 -19.97
N GLU A 144 -1.25 0.79 -18.71
CA GLU A 144 -0.84 1.67 -17.62
C GLU A 144 0.66 1.53 -17.29
N ALA A 145 1.23 0.33 -17.39
CA ALA A 145 2.67 0.14 -17.19
C ALA A 145 3.49 0.90 -18.23
N VAL A 146 3.04 0.95 -19.49
CA VAL A 146 3.68 1.76 -20.54
C VAL A 146 3.49 3.24 -20.25
N LYS A 147 2.26 3.67 -19.96
CA LYS A 147 1.93 5.08 -19.63
C LYS A 147 2.83 5.62 -18.51
N TRP A 148 3.07 4.83 -17.48
CA TRP A 148 3.78 5.25 -16.29
C TRP A 148 5.27 4.88 -16.29
N ALA A 149 5.76 4.22 -17.33
CA ALA A 149 7.10 3.62 -17.38
C ALA A 149 7.39 2.77 -16.13
N ALA A 150 6.43 1.94 -15.75
CA ALA A 150 6.44 1.19 -14.50
C ALA A 150 7.63 0.20 -14.44
N TRP A 151 8.29 0.16 -13.29
CA TRP A 151 9.31 -0.87 -13.04
C TRP A 151 8.71 -2.28 -13.11
N GLY A 152 9.50 -3.27 -13.52
CA GLY A 152 9.04 -4.67 -13.63
C GLY A 152 8.21 -4.97 -14.88
N PHE A 153 8.18 -4.06 -15.86
CA PHE A 153 7.60 -4.26 -17.18
C PHE A 153 8.61 -4.00 -18.30
N ASN A 154 8.35 -4.55 -19.49
CA ASN A 154 9.05 -4.19 -20.72
C ASN A 154 8.38 -2.95 -21.39
N GLY A 155 8.97 -2.43 -22.46
CA GLY A 155 8.45 -1.25 -23.18
C GLY A 155 7.08 -1.46 -23.86
N GLU A 156 6.56 -2.69 -23.90
CA GLU A 156 5.24 -3.04 -24.44
C GLU A 156 4.22 -3.39 -23.34
N GLY A 157 4.58 -3.17 -22.07
CA GLY A 157 3.73 -3.46 -20.92
C GLY A 157 3.66 -4.93 -20.51
N GLY A 158 4.57 -5.77 -21.04
CA GLY A 158 4.72 -7.16 -20.62
C GLY A 158 5.44 -7.25 -19.27
N SER A 159 4.81 -7.85 -18.27
CA SER A 159 5.41 -8.03 -16.94
C SER A 159 6.64 -8.94 -16.99
N ARG A 160 7.64 -8.61 -16.16
CA ARG A 160 8.87 -9.36 -15.98
C ARG A 160 8.93 -9.97 -14.58
N VAL A 161 9.54 -11.15 -14.49
CA VAL A 161 9.99 -11.70 -13.20
C VAL A 161 11.29 -11.01 -12.83
N MET A 162 11.32 -10.43 -11.63
CA MET A 162 12.43 -9.66 -11.10
C MET A 162 12.99 -10.36 -9.87
N GLU A 163 14.30 -10.24 -9.66
CA GLU A 163 14.94 -10.62 -8.40
C GLU A 163 15.27 -9.37 -7.62
N ILE A 164 14.69 -9.25 -6.42
CA ILE A 164 14.90 -8.13 -5.52
C ILE A 164 15.61 -8.59 -4.26
N THR A 165 16.31 -7.67 -3.62
CA THR A 165 17.00 -7.92 -2.36
C THR A 165 16.26 -7.22 -1.24
N VAL A 166 15.70 -7.99 -0.30
CA VAL A 166 14.95 -7.45 0.84
C VAL A 166 15.71 -7.69 2.14
N ALA A 167 15.57 -6.76 3.08
CA ALA A 167 16.09 -6.91 4.44
C ALA A 167 14.96 -7.38 5.36
N GLU A 168 15.11 -8.59 5.93
CA GLU A 168 14.23 -9.16 6.97
C GLU A 168 14.73 -8.87 8.39
#